data_AF-A0A353Y4V3-F1
#
_entry.id   AF-A0A353Y4V3-F1
#
_cell.length_a   1.000
_cell.length_b   1.000
_cell.length_c   1.000
_cell.angle_alpha   90.00
_cell.angle_beta   90.00
_cell.angle_gamma   90.00
#
_symmetry.space_group_name_H-M   'P 1'
#
loop_
_entity.id
_entity.type
_entity.pdbx_description
1 polymer ?
#
loop_
_entity_poly.entity_id
_entity_poly.type
_entity_poly.pdbx_seq_one_letter_code
_entity_poly.pdbx_strand_id
1 'polypeptide(L)'
;MQVLIHRDSKAWSLQVWVSFLIAVFLCGVGLAWLPGKDLDRAFMVMGYFFCLSAAFVLAKFVRDNEKARTEGKVADSPMFKFVVWIGFFLAMALTGWGLLRMEISETYKAFLGVSWLYLITTTFTLAKTLRDAHEADLAEARLEARRAAARGE
;
A
#
# COMPACT_ATOMS: atom_id res chain seq x y z
N MET A 1 -12.32 -3.44 -32.50
CA MET A 1 -11.58 -3.94 -31.32
C MET A 1 -12.51 -3.90 -30.12
N GLN A 2 -12.96 -5.06 -29.62
CA GLN A 2 -13.71 -5.13 -28.37
C GLN A 2 -12.76 -4.78 -27.23
N VAL A 3 -13.04 -3.70 -26.50
CA VAL A 3 -12.33 -3.37 -25.26
C VAL A 3 -12.86 -4.33 -24.20
N LEU A 4 -12.14 -5.42 -23.95
CA LEU A 4 -12.39 -6.30 -22.81
C LEU A 4 -12.00 -5.53 -21.54
N ILE A 5 -12.99 -4.96 -20.86
CA ILE A 5 -12.80 -4.37 -19.52
C ILE A 5 -12.70 -5.55 -18.54
N HIS A 6 -11.48 -5.87 -18.10
CA HIS A 6 -11.27 -6.89 -17.08
C HIS A 6 -11.54 -6.25 -15.71
N ARG A 7 -12.69 -6.56 -15.11
CA ARG A 7 -13.01 -6.15 -13.75
C ARG A 7 -12.54 -7.23 -12.81
N ASP A 8 -11.70 -6.88 -11.84
CA ASP A 8 -11.40 -7.79 -10.74
C ASP A 8 -12.70 -8.20 -10.06
N SER A 9 -12.82 -9.50 -9.76
CA SER A 9 -14.03 -10.02 -9.11
C SER A 9 -14.20 -9.40 -7.72
N LYS A 10 -15.46 -9.17 -7.31
CA LYS A 10 -15.76 -8.70 -5.94
C LYS A 10 -15.17 -9.63 -4.87
N ALA A 11 -15.04 -10.93 -5.18
CA ALA A 11 -14.40 -11.92 -4.31
C ALA A 11 -12.90 -11.66 -4.10
N TRP A 12 -12.18 -11.28 -5.15
CA TRP A 12 -10.76 -10.92 -5.07
C TRP A 12 -10.55 -9.66 -4.21
N SER A 13 -11.35 -8.62 -4.46
CA SER A 13 -11.27 -7.39 -3.66
C SER A 13 -11.57 -7.64 -2.18
N LEU A 14 -12.57 -8.46 -1.87
CA LEU A 14 -12.88 -8.86 -0.51
C LEU A 14 -11.71 -9.61 0.15
N GLN A 15 -11.09 -10.56 -0.56
CA GLN A 15 -9.93 -11.31 -0.06
C GLN A 15 -8.75 -10.38 0.28
N VAL A 16 -8.45 -9.41 -0.58
CA VAL A 16 -7.37 -8.44 -0.34
C VAL A 16 -7.67 -7.58 0.89
N TRP A 17 -8.90 -7.08 1.01
CA TRP A 17 -9.33 -6.32 2.19
C TRP A 17 -9.25 -7.12 3.48
N VAL A 18 -9.74 -8.36 3.47
CA VAL A 18 -9.67 -9.27 4.62
C VAL A 18 -8.21 -9.53 5.01
N SER A 19 -7.34 -9.79 4.02
CA SER A 19 -5.91 -10.05 4.27
C SER A 19 -5.21 -8.84 4.90
N PHE A 20 -5.52 -7.63 4.41
CA PHE A 20 -5.02 -6.39 4.97
C PHE A 20 -5.50 -6.16 6.41
N LEU A 21 -6.80 -6.37 6.67
CA LEU A 21 -7.36 -6.23 8.03
C LEU A 21 -6.76 -7.24 9.00
N ILE A 22 -6.54 -8.48 8.57
CA ILE A 22 -5.84 -9.50 9.37
C ILE A 22 -4.41 -9.06 9.65
N ALA A 23 -3.68 -8.50 8.67
CA ALA A 23 -2.32 -8.03 8.88
C ALA A 23 -2.25 -6.87 9.89
N VAL A 24 -3.14 -5.87 9.75
CA VAL A 24 -3.26 -4.76 10.70
C VAL A 24 -3.59 -5.28 12.10
N PHE A 25 -4.52 -6.23 12.19
CA PHE A 25 -4.92 -6.82 13.46
C PHE A 25 -3.76 -7.60 14.12
N LEU A 26 -3.04 -8.44 13.37
CA LEU A 26 -1.89 -9.19 13.88
C LEU A 26 -0.77 -8.27 14.37
N CYS A 27 -0.46 -7.22 13.61
CA CYS A 27 0.51 -6.21 14.02
C CYS A 27 0.03 -5.45 15.27
N GLY A 28 -1.24 -5.03 15.29
CA GLY A 28 -1.82 -4.29 16.42
C GLY A 28 -1.85 -5.12 17.71
N VAL A 29 -2.30 -6.37 17.64
CA VAL A 29 -2.31 -7.30 18.79
C VAL A 29 -0.89 -7.65 19.22
N GLY A 30 0.01 -7.93 18.27
CA GLY A 30 1.42 -8.21 18.56
C GLY A 30 2.11 -7.06 19.29
N LEU A 31 1.80 -5.82 18.91
CA LEU A 31 2.30 -4.62 19.59
C LEU A 31 1.61 -4.38 20.93
N ALA A 32 0.31 -4.64 21.05
CA ALA A 32 -0.48 -4.46 22.28
C ALA A 32 -0.16 -5.47 23.39
N TRP A 33 0.39 -6.64 23.04
CA TRP A 33 0.82 -7.68 23.99
C TRP A 33 2.34 -7.76 24.15
N LEU A 34 3.08 -6.81 23.61
CA LEU A 34 4.54 -6.74 23.69
C LEU A 34 5.02 -6.59 25.15
N PRO A 35 5.76 -7.56 25.72
CA PRO A 35 6.39 -7.42 27.03
C PRO A 35 7.67 -6.59 26.85
N GLY A 36 7.59 -5.29 27.08
CA GLY A 36 8.69 -4.35 26.89
C GLY A 36 8.41 -3.00 27.53
N LYS A 37 9.39 -2.10 27.53
CA LYS A 37 9.19 -0.72 28.01
C LYS A 37 8.16 -0.02 27.13
N ASP A 38 7.24 0.74 27.74
CA ASP A 38 6.18 1.47 27.02
C ASP A 38 6.72 2.36 25.90
N LEU A 39 7.93 2.92 26.10
CA LEU A 39 8.60 3.75 25.11
C LEU A 39 8.98 2.98 23.83
N ASP A 40 9.46 1.74 23.97
CA ASP A 40 9.83 0.91 22.82
C ASP A 40 8.57 0.47 22.06
N ARG A 41 7.48 0.15 22.79
CA ARG A 41 6.16 -0.15 22.19
C ARG A 41 5.63 1.05 21.40
N ALA A 42 5.65 2.25 21.99
CA ALA A 42 5.18 3.47 21.33
C ALA A 42 6.00 3.78 20.07
N PHE A 43 7.33 3.64 20.14
CA PHE A 43 8.21 3.80 18.99
C PHE A 43 7.85 2.83 17.87
N MET A 44 7.60 1.56 18.19
CA MET A 44 7.23 0.54 17.20
C MET A 44 5.88 0.79 16.56
N VAL A 45 4.87 1.20 17.33
CA VAL A 45 3.56 1.60 16.79
C VAL A 45 3.71 2.75 15.79
N MET A 46 4.43 3.81 16.17
CA MET A 46 4.69 4.94 15.28
C MET A 46 5.47 4.54 14.03
N GLY A 47 6.48 3.67 14.16
CA GLY A 47 7.26 3.14 13.04
C GLY A 47 6.42 2.32 12.05
N TYR A 48 5.49 1.49 12.54
CA TYR A 48 4.60 0.69 11.71
C TYR A 48 3.60 1.57 10.96
N PHE A 49 2.99 2.55 11.65
CA PHE A 49 2.11 3.53 11.01
C PHE A 49 2.85 4.36 9.96
N PHE A 50 4.07 4.78 10.25
CA PHE A 50 4.90 5.52 9.32
C PHE A 50 5.27 4.68 8.09
N CYS A 51 5.67 3.42 8.28
CA CYS A 51 5.92 2.49 7.17
C CYS A 51 4.68 2.26 6.31
N LEU A 52 3.52 2.08 6.95
CA LEU A 52 2.23 1.90 6.26
C LEU A 52 1.92 3.12 5.39
N SER A 53 2.02 4.33 5.97
CA SER A 53 1.82 5.58 5.24
C SER A 53 2.82 5.74 4.10
N ALA A 54 4.10 5.46 4.34
CA ALA A 54 5.14 5.53 3.32
C ALA A 54 4.90 4.54 2.16
N ALA A 55 4.41 3.33 2.45
CA ALA A 55 4.03 2.35 1.44
C ALA A 55 2.89 2.85 0.55
N PHE A 56 1.85 3.47 1.14
CA PHE A 56 0.78 4.10 0.37
C PHE A 56 1.26 5.27 -0.48
N VAL A 57 2.12 6.13 0.06
CA VAL A 57 2.72 7.26 -0.69
C VAL A 57 3.56 6.74 -1.86
N LEU A 58 4.37 5.70 -1.64
CA LEU A 58 5.15 5.08 -2.71
C LEU A 58 4.25 4.47 -3.78
N ALA A 59 3.20 3.74 -3.39
CA ALA A 59 2.22 3.18 -4.33
C ALA A 59 1.52 4.28 -5.16
N LYS A 60 1.12 5.37 -4.50
CA LYS A 60 0.53 6.55 -5.16
C LYS A 60 1.51 7.19 -6.13
N PHE A 61 2.76 7.41 -5.71
CA PHE A 61 3.80 7.99 -6.55
C PHE A 61 4.09 7.15 -7.80
N VAL A 62 4.23 5.83 -7.64
CA VAL A 62 4.45 4.91 -8.78
C VAL A 62 3.29 5.00 -9.77
N ARG A 63 2.05 5.02 -9.28
CA ARG A 63 0.84 5.19 -10.10
C ARG A 63 0.83 6.53 -10.83
N ASP A 64 1.10 7.63 -10.12
CA ASP A 64 1.03 8.97 -10.69
C ASP A 64 2.12 9.15 -11.77
N ASN A 65 3.31 8.56 -11.57
CA ASN A 65 4.38 8.53 -12.55
C ASN A 65 4.06 7.66 -13.79
N GLU A 66 3.38 6.52 -13.62
CA GLU A 66 2.93 5.65 -14.73
C GLU A 66 1.85 6.34 -15.58
N LYS A 67 0.91 7.05 -14.93
CA LYS A 67 -0.10 7.87 -15.62
C LYS A 67 0.53 9.03 -16.39
N ALA A 68 1.46 9.78 -15.78
CA ALA A 68 2.17 10.86 -16.44
C ALA A 68 2.90 10.38 -17.71
N ARG A 69 3.57 9.22 -17.64
CA ARG A 69 4.23 8.59 -18.78
C ARG A 69 3.26 8.19 -19.89
N THR A 70 2.10 7.65 -19.55
CA THR A 70 1.08 7.22 -20.53
C THR A 70 0.40 8.42 -21.21
N GLU A 71 0.20 9.53 -20.49
CA GLU A 71 -0.41 10.75 -21.02
C GLU A 71 0.58 11.67 -21.74
N GLY A 72 1.88 11.31 -21.83
CA GLY A 72 2.91 12.14 -22.43
C GLY A 72 3.20 13.45 -21.67
N LYS A 73 2.76 13.55 -20.42
CA LYS A 73 3.07 14.69 -19.53
C LYS A 73 4.48 14.53 -18.99
N VAL A 74 5.15 15.64 -18.71
CA VAL A 74 6.48 15.66 -18.09
C VAL A 74 6.38 14.91 -16.76
N ALA A 75 7.10 13.79 -16.64
CA ALA A 75 7.15 13.00 -15.41
C ALA A 75 7.63 13.89 -14.24
N ASP A 76 7.13 13.62 -13.04
CA ASP A 76 7.54 14.35 -11.83
C ASP A 76 9.07 14.40 -11.73
N SER A 77 9.60 15.52 -11.23
CA SER A 77 11.03 15.80 -11.24
C SER A 77 11.85 14.66 -10.61
N PRO A 78 13.07 14.35 -11.11
CA PRO A 78 13.91 13.29 -10.57
C PRO A 78 14.11 13.39 -9.06
N MET A 79 14.10 14.61 -8.51
CA MET A 79 14.25 14.89 -7.09
C MET A 79 13.08 14.34 -6.25
N PHE A 80 11.83 14.47 -6.70
CA PHE A 80 10.67 13.95 -5.97
C PHE A 80 10.69 12.41 -5.88
N LYS A 81 11.11 11.74 -6.95
CA LYS A 81 11.33 10.29 -6.96
C LYS A 81 12.29 9.86 -5.86
N PHE A 82 13.43 10.55 -5.71
CA PHE A 82 14.40 10.22 -4.67
C PHE A 82 13.81 10.38 -3.27
N VAL A 83 13.08 11.47 -3.01
CA VAL A 83 12.45 11.72 -1.70
C VAL A 83 11.49 10.60 -1.30
N VAL A 84 10.64 10.16 -2.22
CA VAL A 84 9.65 9.11 -1.92
C VAL A 84 10.32 7.76 -1.68
N TRP A 85 11.27 7.36 -2.52
CA TRP A 85 11.99 6.09 -2.36
C TRP A 85 12.86 6.07 -1.11
N ILE A 86 13.61 7.14 -0.85
CA ILE A 86 14.43 7.27 0.36
C ILE A 86 13.54 7.26 1.59
N GLY A 87 12.42 8.00 1.59
CA GLY A 87 11.48 8.03 2.70
C GLY A 87 10.92 6.63 3.04
N PHE A 88 10.56 5.85 2.02
CA PHE A 88 10.10 4.47 2.21
C PHE A 88 11.20 3.56 2.78
N PHE A 89 12.38 3.54 2.18
CA PHE A 89 13.47 2.69 2.67
C PHE A 89 13.96 3.11 4.05
N LEU A 90 13.97 4.41 4.34
CA LEU A 90 14.32 4.94 5.66
C LEU A 90 13.28 4.51 6.70
N ALA A 91 11.98 4.57 6.38
CA ALA A 91 10.91 4.06 7.25
C ALA A 91 11.12 2.56 7.55
N MET A 92 11.40 1.78 6.50
CA MET A 92 11.64 0.35 6.60
C MET A 92 12.86 0.04 7.47
N ALA A 93 13.97 0.75 7.24
CA ALA A 93 15.21 0.60 7.98
C ALA A 93 15.04 0.99 9.45
N LEU A 94 14.38 2.11 9.76
CA LEU A 94 14.16 2.55 11.14
C LEU A 94 13.27 1.58 11.91
N THR A 95 12.24 1.02 11.28
CA THR A 95 11.34 0.05 11.91
C THR A 95 12.05 -1.28 12.14
N GLY A 96 12.81 -1.75 11.16
CA GLY A 96 13.65 -2.95 11.30
C GLY A 96 14.73 -2.77 12.38
N TRP A 97 15.40 -1.62 12.41
CA TRP A 97 16.38 -1.28 13.43
C TRP A 97 15.78 -1.24 14.84
N GLY A 98 14.61 -0.61 14.99
CA GLY A 98 13.86 -0.60 16.25
C GLY A 98 13.53 -2.01 16.74
N LEU A 99 13.09 -2.89 15.83
CA LEU A 99 12.77 -4.28 16.14
C LEU A 99 14.00 -5.09 16.59
N LEU A 100 15.15 -4.89 15.93
CA LEU A 100 16.40 -5.56 16.29
C LEU A 100 16.90 -5.15 17.68
N ARG A 101 16.78 -3.85 18.00
CA ARG A 101 17.28 -3.24 19.25
C ARG A 101 16.44 -3.59 20.48
N MET A 102 15.18 -4.03 20.31
CA MET A 102 14.35 -4.46 21.44
C MET A 102 14.89 -5.72 22.11
N GLU A 103 15.03 -5.74 23.42
CA GLU A 103 15.39 -6.93 24.20
C GLU A 103 14.14 -7.75 24.54
N ILE A 104 13.52 -8.34 23.51
CA ILE A 104 12.38 -9.27 23.65
C ILE A 104 12.78 -10.66 23.13
N SER A 105 12.01 -11.68 23.51
CA SER A 105 12.23 -13.06 23.03
C SER A 105 12.26 -13.14 21.51
N GLU A 106 13.18 -13.94 20.98
CA GLU A 106 13.45 -14.07 19.55
C GLU A 106 12.20 -14.45 18.73
N THR A 107 11.33 -15.31 19.28
CA THR A 107 10.06 -15.68 18.67
C THR A 107 9.12 -14.50 18.44
N TYR A 108 9.04 -13.55 19.39
CA TYR A 108 8.22 -12.35 19.24
C TYR A 108 8.81 -11.38 18.20
N LYS A 109 10.14 -11.25 18.12
CA LYS A 109 10.80 -10.47 17.06
C LYS A 109 10.47 -11.03 15.69
N ALA A 110 10.58 -12.35 15.53
CA ALA A 110 10.26 -13.02 14.29
C ALA A 110 8.78 -12.84 13.92
N PHE A 111 7.86 -13.03 14.87
CA PHE A 111 6.43 -12.81 14.64
C PHE A 111 6.13 -11.38 14.17
N LEU A 112 6.64 -10.36 14.89
CA LEU A 112 6.45 -8.95 14.53
C LEU A 112 7.07 -8.62 13.18
N GLY A 113 8.28 -9.13 12.90
CA GLY A 113 8.95 -8.93 11.62
C GLY A 113 8.14 -9.52 10.46
N VAL A 114 7.63 -10.73 10.61
CA VAL A 114 6.79 -11.38 9.59
C VAL A 114 5.46 -10.65 9.42
N SER A 115 4.77 -10.30 10.51
CA SER A 115 3.50 -9.58 10.44
C SER A 115 3.67 -8.21 9.80
N TRP A 116 4.77 -7.53 10.08
CA TRP A 116 5.12 -6.25 9.46
C TRP A 116 5.37 -6.37 7.96
N LEU A 117 6.18 -7.33 7.53
CA LEU A 117 6.42 -7.56 6.09
C LEU A 117 5.11 -7.93 5.38
N TYR A 118 4.29 -8.78 6.01
CA TYR A 118 2.98 -9.14 5.48
C TYR A 118 2.02 -7.94 5.39
N LEU A 119 2.06 -7.03 6.37
CA LEU A 119 1.33 -5.76 6.34
C LEU A 119 1.77 -4.91 5.14
N ILE A 120 3.07 -4.79 4.88
CA ILE A 120 3.57 -4.03 3.73
C ILE A 120 3.12 -4.66 2.41
N THR A 121 3.22 -5.98 2.27
CA THR A 121 2.74 -6.71 1.09
C THR A 121 1.25 -6.48 0.86
N THR A 122 0.41 -6.68 1.88
CA THR A 122 -1.04 -6.50 1.77
C THR A 122 -1.42 -5.04 1.51
N THR A 123 -0.64 -4.07 1.99
CA THR A 123 -0.81 -2.64 1.69
C THR A 123 -0.61 -2.36 0.20
N PHE A 124 0.48 -2.87 -0.39
CA PHE A 124 0.71 -2.73 -1.82
C PHE A 124 -0.33 -3.46 -2.66
N THR A 125 -0.81 -4.61 -2.20
CA THR A 125 -1.90 -5.35 -2.84
C THR A 125 -3.19 -4.53 -2.81
N LEU A 126 -3.56 -3.99 -1.65
CA LEU A 126 -4.74 -3.14 -1.48
C LEU A 126 -4.65 -1.88 -2.35
N ALA A 127 -3.50 -1.22 -2.37
CA ALA A 127 -3.27 -0.04 -3.20
C ALA A 127 -3.43 -0.35 -4.70
N LYS A 128 -2.96 -1.53 -5.16
CA LYS A 128 -3.19 -1.99 -6.54
C LYS A 128 -4.66 -2.29 -6.79
N THR A 129 -5.33 -3.07 -5.95
CA THR A 129 -6.75 -3.40 -6.13
C THR A 129 -7.64 -2.15 -6.17
N LEU A 130 -7.34 -1.14 -5.33
CA LEU A 130 -8.04 0.15 -5.36
C LEU A 130 -7.77 0.93 -6.66
N ARG A 131 -6.53 0.88 -7.17
CA ARG A 131 -6.17 1.47 -8.46
C ARG A 131 -6.93 0.77 -9.59
N ASP A 132 -6.88 -0.55 -9.63
CA ASP A 132 -7.43 -1.35 -10.71
C ASP A 132 -8.97 -1.21 -10.75
N ALA A 133 -9.63 -1.10 -9.59
CA ALA A 133 -11.04 -0.73 -9.50
C ALA A 133 -11.35 0.67 -10.05
N HIS A 134 -10.55 1.68 -9.68
CA HIS A 134 -10.75 3.05 -10.15
C HIS A 134 -10.52 3.21 -11.66
N GLU A 135 -9.57 2.47 -12.23
CA GLU A 135 -9.31 2.47 -13.68
C GLU A 135 -10.44 1.78 -14.46
N ALA A 136 -11.01 0.70 -13.92
CA ALA A 136 -12.18 0.05 -14.51
C ALA A 136 -13.40 0.98 -14.55
N ASP A 137 -13.69 1.68 -13.44
CA ASP A 137 -14.82 2.61 -13.35
C ASP A 137 -14.65 3.79 -14.35
N LEU A 138 -13.43 4.33 -14.49
CA LEU A 138 -13.14 5.40 -15.46
C LEU A 138 -13.27 4.91 -16.91
N ALA A 139 -12.88 3.67 -17.22
CA ALA A 139 -13.03 3.08 -18.54
C ALA A 139 -14.50 2.88 -18.91
N GLU A 140 -15.33 2.45 -17.95
CA GLU A 140 -16.77 2.28 -18.11
C GLU A 140 -17.46 3.63 -18.39
N ALA A 141 -17.16 4.67 -17.60
CA ALA A 141 -17.69 6.02 -17.82
C ALA A 141 -17.31 6.60 -19.20
N ARG A 142 -16.08 6.37 -19.66
CA ARG A 142 -15.64 6.77 -21.02
C ARG A 142 -16.40 6.03 -22.12
N LEU A 143 -16.74 4.77 -21.90
CA LEU A 143 -17.48 3.95 -22.85
C LEU A 143 -18.95 4.36 -22.92
N GLU A 144 -19.56 4.66 -21.77
CA GLU A 144 -20.91 5.22 -21.68
C GLU A 144 -21.01 6.59 -22.38
N ALA A 145 -20.04 7.49 -22.14
CA ALA A 145 -19.99 8.78 -22.83
C ALA A 145 -19.89 8.63 -24.35
N ARG A 146 -19.07 7.68 -24.85
CA ARG A 146 -18.99 7.36 -26.29
C ARG A 146 -20.31 6.80 -26.84
N ARG A 147 -20.99 5.93 -26.09
CA ARG A 147 -22.31 5.37 -26.45
C ARG A 147 -23.43 6.40 -26.43
N ALA A 148 -23.34 7.41 -25.56
CA ALA A 148 -24.28 8.53 -25.52
C ALA A 148 -24.07 9.46 -26.72
N ALA A 149 -22.81 9.79 -27.05
CA ALA A 149 -22.48 10.59 -28.23
C ALA A 149 -22.94 9.93 -29.54
N ALA A 150 -22.76 8.61 -29.69
CA ALA A 150 -23.20 7.87 -30.88
C ALA A 150 -24.71 7.64 -30.99
N ARG A 151 -25.49 7.93 -29.94
CA ARG A 151 -26.97 7.85 -29.95
C ARG A 151 -27.65 9.22 -30.12
N GLY A 152 -26.88 10.30 -30.08
CA GLY A 152 -27.36 11.68 -30.22
C GLY A 152 -27.22 12.25 -31.63
N GLU A 153 -26.91 11.42 -32.62
CA GLU A 153 -27.01 11.71 -34.06
C GLU A 153 -28.28 11.06 -34.63
#